data_AF-A0A074J878-F1
#
_entry.id   AF-A0A074J878-F1
#
_cell.length_a   1.000
_cell.length_b   1.000
_cell.length_c   1.000
_cell.angle_alpha   90.00
_cell.angle_beta   90.00
_cell.angle_gamma   90.00
#
_symmetry.space_group_name_H-M   'P 1'
#
loop_
_entity.id
_entity.type
_entity.pdbx_description
1 polymer ?
#
loop_
_entity_poly.entity_id
_entity_poly.type
_entity_poly.pdbx_seq_one_letter_code
_entity_poly.pdbx_strand_id
1 'polypeptide(L)'
;MKRRRFLQISAAAAFAGRPVHAARWQGQAFGAEIGIDIRGAETKEHDINRLRADIEMIEATFSLHRPSELTALNAKGSARPSEAMREVLDLARRVHAATAGAFDPTVQPLWQALAEGRAGADMRPKIGFEHVEINSEIRLGAGQAMTLNGIIQGYAADRIRALLIARGYRDVLVDMGEFAAIGGPFTLGVADPVAGLLGRLVLRDGQAVATSSPGALALPGGSHILGPQGQPPLWSTVTVEASSAALADAASTAFVLMDRNAIARSAKTLGLSEVHLVDFEGNYGPL
;
A
#
# COMPACT_ATOMS: atom_id res chain seq x y z
N MET A 1 21.80 9.85 -15.14
CA MET A 1 20.67 8.91 -14.95
C MET A 1 19.45 9.72 -14.50
N LYS A 2 18.35 9.66 -15.25
CA LYS A 2 17.31 10.72 -15.30
C LYS A 2 16.43 10.75 -14.03
N ARG A 3 16.12 11.95 -13.53
CA ARG A 3 15.14 12.29 -12.46
C ARG A 3 13.82 11.49 -12.50
N ARG A 4 13.44 10.99 -13.67
CA ARG A 4 12.24 10.14 -13.89
C ARG A 4 12.28 8.78 -13.16
N ARG A 5 13.46 8.17 -12.93
CA ARG A 5 13.55 6.91 -12.17
C ARG A 5 13.47 7.10 -10.66
N PHE A 6 13.80 8.30 -10.16
CA PHE A 6 13.75 8.60 -8.72
C PHE A 6 12.31 8.78 -8.23
N LEU A 7 11.37 9.11 -9.13
CA LEU A 7 9.98 9.36 -8.79
C LEU A 7 9.07 8.14 -8.98
N GLN A 8 9.53 7.06 -9.62
CA GLN A 8 8.77 5.80 -9.70
C GLN A 8 9.06 4.98 -8.43
N ILE A 9 8.47 5.39 -7.31
CA ILE A 9 8.66 4.72 -6.03
C ILE A 9 7.35 4.03 -5.69
N SER A 10 7.27 2.78 -6.11
CA SER A 10 6.19 1.85 -5.79
C SER A 10 6.58 1.12 -4.50
N ALA A 11 5.61 0.83 -3.63
CA ALA A 11 5.78 -0.27 -2.68
C ALA A 11 6.03 -1.52 -3.52
N ALA A 12 7.22 -2.11 -3.37
CA ALA A 12 7.61 -3.31 -4.09
C ALA A 12 7.33 -4.50 -3.17
N ALA A 13 6.20 -5.15 -3.38
CA ALA A 13 5.90 -6.42 -2.73
C ALA A 13 6.76 -7.52 -3.36
N ALA A 14 7.61 -8.17 -2.56
CA ALA A 14 8.40 -9.32 -2.99
C ALA A 14 7.58 -10.60 -2.79
N PHE A 15 6.68 -10.93 -3.72
CA PHE A 15 6.02 -12.25 -3.73
C PHE A 15 6.54 -13.09 -4.89
N ALA A 16 7.26 -14.17 -4.55
CA ALA A 16 7.67 -15.20 -5.50
C ALA A 16 6.64 -16.33 -5.53
N GLY A 17 5.68 -16.27 -6.45
CA GLY A 17 4.73 -17.36 -6.67
C GLY A 17 3.94 -17.19 -7.98
N ARG A 18 4.05 -18.16 -8.90
CA ARG A 18 3.26 -18.22 -10.14
C ARG A 18 2.30 -19.41 -10.08
N PRO A 19 0.97 -19.20 -10.14
CA PRO A 19 0.01 -20.28 -10.26
C PRO A 19 0.01 -20.88 -11.68
N VAL A 20 -0.20 -22.21 -11.77
CA VAL A 20 0.12 -23.04 -12.95
C VAL A 20 -1.07 -23.25 -13.92
N HIS A 21 -2.32 -22.94 -13.54
CA HIS A 21 -3.50 -23.22 -14.40
C HIS A 21 -4.66 -22.24 -14.20
N ALA A 22 -4.52 -21.01 -14.70
CA ALA A 22 -5.58 -20.01 -14.57
C ALA A 22 -5.67 -19.08 -15.78
N ALA A 23 -6.89 -18.62 -16.07
CA ALA A 23 -7.09 -17.50 -16.97
C ALA A 23 -6.47 -16.27 -16.27
N ARG A 24 -5.33 -15.80 -16.80
CA ARG A 24 -4.54 -14.75 -16.18
C ARG A 24 -4.70 -13.45 -16.95
N TRP A 25 -5.10 -12.41 -16.25
CA TRP A 25 -4.93 -11.04 -16.74
C TRP A 25 -3.68 -10.44 -16.10
N GLN A 26 -2.93 -9.67 -16.87
CA GLN A 26 -1.75 -8.92 -16.42
C GLN A 26 -1.79 -7.50 -16.98
N GLY A 27 -1.24 -6.56 -16.22
CA GLY A 27 -1.12 -5.16 -16.61
C GLY A 27 -0.05 -4.44 -15.79
N GLN A 28 0.00 -3.12 -15.96
CA GLN A 28 0.80 -2.24 -15.12
C GLN A 28 -0.09 -1.10 -14.61
N ALA A 29 -0.02 -0.82 -13.32
CA ALA A 29 -0.66 0.32 -12.67
C ALA A 29 0.09 0.65 -11.37
N PHE A 30 -0.03 1.88 -10.87
CA PHE A 30 0.59 2.29 -9.60
C PHE A 30 2.12 2.10 -9.60
N GLY A 31 2.74 2.08 -10.78
CA GLY A 31 4.17 1.81 -10.94
C GLY A 31 4.59 0.36 -10.68
N ALA A 32 3.66 -0.59 -10.60
CA ALA A 32 3.91 -2.02 -10.39
C ALA A 32 3.27 -2.89 -11.49
N GLU A 33 3.75 -4.13 -11.63
CA GLU A 33 3.00 -5.16 -12.34
C GLU A 33 1.78 -5.54 -11.50
N ILE A 34 0.64 -5.68 -12.16
CA ILE A 34 -0.61 -6.09 -11.53
C ILE A 34 -1.18 -7.29 -12.27
N GLY A 35 -1.98 -8.10 -11.60
CA GLY A 35 -2.55 -9.29 -12.18
C GLY A 35 -3.80 -9.80 -11.49
N ILE A 36 -4.49 -10.68 -12.19
CA ILE A 36 -5.57 -11.47 -11.65
C ILE A 36 -5.38 -12.91 -12.11
N ASP A 37 -5.39 -13.81 -11.15
CA ASP A 37 -5.50 -15.26 -11.35
C ASP A 37 -6.97 -15.66 -11.14
N ILE A 38 -7.64 -16.09 -12.22
CA ILE A 38 -9.01 -16.59 -12.20
C ILE A 38 -9.02 -18.09 -12.46
N ARG A 39 -9.59 -18.85 -11.52
CA ARG A 39 -9.74 -20.31 -11.61
C ARG A 39 -11.16 -20.70 -12.00
N GLY A 40 -11.26 -21.71 -12.87
CA GLY A 40 -12.53 -22.35 -13.21
C GLY A 40 -13.54 -21.48 -13.98
N ALA A 41 -13.15 -20.30 -14.47
CA ALA A 41 -14.00 -19.42 -15.26
C ALA A 41 -13.19 -18.75 -16.38
N GLU A 42 -13.83 -18.55 -17.53
CA GLU A 42 -13.30 -17.68 -18.59
C GLU A 42 -13.57 -16.22 -18.24
N THR A 43 -12.56 -15.37 -18.42
CA THR A 43 -12.71 -13.93 -18.20
C THR A 43 -13.41 -13.29 -19.39
N LYS A 44 -14.52 -12.60 -19.14
CA LYS A 44 -15.25 -11.88 -20.20
C LYS A 44 -14.53 -10.57 -20.53
N GLU A 45 -14.42 -10.24 -21.81
CA GLU A 45 -13.77 -9.01 -22.26
C GLU A 45 -14.40 -7.73 -21.64
N HIS A 46 -15.72 -7.74 -21.48
CA HIS A 46 -16.43 -6.65 -20.79
C HIS A 46 -15.97 -6.44 -19.34
N ASP A 47 -15.68 -7.52 -18.60
CA ASP A 47 -15.20 -7.44 -17.22
C ASP A 47 -13.76 -6.91 -17.16
N ILE A 48 -12.91 -7.33 -18.09
CA ILE A 48 -11.55 -6.78 -18.24
C ILE A 48 -11.58 -5.28 -18.56
N ASN A 49 -12.45 -4.85 -19.47
CA ASN A 49 -12.58 -3.43 -19.80
C ASN A 49 -13.08 -2.62 -18.60
N ARG A 50 -14.01 -3.17 -17.82
CA ARG A 50 -14.46 -2.51 -16.59
C ARG A 50 -13.35 -2.41 -15.55
N LEU A 51 -12.57 -3.46 -15.38
CA LEU A 51 -11.42 -3.46 -14.48
C LEU A 51 -10.40 -2.38 -14.87
N ARG A 52 -10.06 -2.27 -16.14
CA ARG A 52 -9.15 -1.21 -16.63
C ARG A 52 -9.69 0.18 -16.33
N ALA A 53 -10.99 0.38 -16.49
CA ALA A 53 -11.65 1.65 -16.17
C ALA A 53 -11.60 1.98 -14.67
N ASP A 54 -11.80 0.98 -13.80
CA ASP A 54 -11.71 1.19 -12.34
C ASP A 54 -10.27 1.51 -11.92
N ILE A 55 -9.26 0.83 -12.49
CA ILE A 55 -7.84 1.15 -12.26
C ILE A 55 -7.50 2.58 -12.71
N GLU A 56 -7.95 2.97 -13.90
CA GLU A 56 -7.74 4.32 -14.43
C GLU A 56 -8.37 5.39 -13.53
N MET A 57 -9.56 5.13 -12.98
CA MET A 57 -10.24 6.03 -12.05
C MET A 57 -9.46 6.18 -10.73
N ILE A 58 -8.93 5.09 -10.20
CA ILE A 58 -8.08 5.11 -9.00
C ILE A 58 -6.83 5.95 -9.29
N GLU A 59 -6.12 5.71 -10.39
CA GLU A 59 -4.94 6.50 -10.73
C GLU A 59 -5.25 7.98 -11.00
N ALA A 60 -6.37 8.30 -11.65
CA ALA A 60 -6.84 9.68 -11.85
C ALA A 60 -7.15 10.39 -10.52
N THR A 61 -7.41 9.62 -9.46
CA THR A 61 -7.63 10.16 -8.12
C THR A 61 -6.30 10.30 -7.36
N PHE A 62 -5.47 9.27 -7.36
CA PHE A 62 -4.40 9.10 -6.38
C PHE A 62 -2.97 9.18 -6.91
N SER A 63 -2.77 9.24 -8.23
CA SER A 63 -1.40 9.29 -8.78
C SER A 63 -0.66 10.55 -8.35
N LEU A 64 0.62 10.42 -7.99
CA LEU A 64 1.54 11.55 -7.77
C LEU A 64 2.34 11.93 -9.03
N HIS A 65 2.15 11.21 -10.14
CA HIS A 65 3.01 11.30 -11.32
C HIS A 65 2.33 11.87 -12.56
N ARG A 66 1.01 12.05 -12.49
CA ARG A 66 0.19 12.69 -13.52
C ARG A 66 -0.85 13.60 -12.85
N PRO A 67 -1.47 14.51 -13.61
CA PRO A 67 -2.60 15.28 -13.11
C PRO A 67 -3.67 14.35 -12.51
N SER A 68 -4.03 14.62 -11.27
CA SER A 68 -4.92 13.80 -10.44
C SER A 68 -5.57 14.65 -9.36
N GLU A 69 -6.56 14.11 -8.66
CA GLU A 69 -7.13 14.76 -7.48
C GLU A 69 -6.07 15.02 -6.39
N LEU A 70 -5.21 14.04 -6.10
CA LEU A 70 -4.14 14.17 -5.09
C LEU A 70 -3.11 15.23 -5.46
N THR A 71 -2.66 15.28 -6.72
CA THR A 71 -1.72 16.33 -7.16
C THR A 71 -2.36 17.71 -7.14
N ALA A 72 -3.64 17.82 -7.49
CA ALA A 72 -4.38 19.08 -7.39
C ALA A 72 -4.52 19.53 -5.93
N LEU A 73 -4.81 18.62 -5.00
CA LEU A 73 -4.87 18.89 -3.56
C LEU A 73 -3.52 19.37 -3.04
N ASN A 74 -2.44 18.65 -3.35
CA ASN A 74 -1.08 19.03 -2.93
C ASN A 74 -0.64 20.39 -3.51
N ALA A 75 -1.07 20.73 -4.72
CA ALA A 75 -0.71 22.00 -5.35
C ALA A 75 -1.50 23.20 -4.78
N LYS A 76 -2.78 23.00 -4.47
CA LYS A 76 -3.69 24.07 -4.03
C LYS A 76 -3.78 24.20 -2.50
N GLY A 77 -3.37 23.17 -1.76
CA GLY A 77 -3.58 23.07 -0.32
C GLY A 77 -5.04 22.81 0.08
N SER A 78 -5.98 22.80 -0.87
CA SER A 78 -7.37 22.49 -0.60
C SER A 78 -8.11 21.95 -1.83
N ALA A 79 -9.04 21.02 -1.61
CA ALA A 79 -9.90 20.48 -2.65
C ALA A 79 -11.15 19.80 -2.04
N ARG A 80 -12.27 19.85 -2.76
CA ARG A 80 -13.44 19.02 -2.44
C ARG A 80 -13.12 17.57 -2.82
N PRO A 81 -13.14 16.61 -1.88
CA PRO A 81 -12.71 15.26 -2.22
C PRO A 81 -13.77 14.47 -2.97
N SER A 82 -13.34 13.55 -3.83
CA SER A 82 -14.20 12.47 -4.32
C SER A 82 -14.61 11.55 -3.18
N GLU A 83 -15.59 10.67 -3.44
CA GLU A 83 -15.97 9.61 -2.50
C GLU A 83 -14.81 8.68 -2.21
N ALA A 84 -14.09 8.23 -3.25
CA ALA A 84 -12.90 7.39 -3.12
C ALA A 84 -11.82 8.05 -2.24
N MET A 85 -11.56 9.35 -2.43
CA MET A 85 -10.61 10.08 -1.58
C MET A 85 -11.05 10.11 -0.11
N ARG A 86 -12.35 10.29 0.18
CA ARG A 86 -12.88 10.23 1.55
C ARG A 86 -12.68 8.84 2.16
N GLU A 87 -13.06 7.78 1.43
CA GLU A 87 -12.91 6.39 1.89
C GLU A 87 -11.46 6.08 2.29
N VAL A 88 -10.50 6.44 1.43
CA VAL A 88 -9.07 6.22 1.69
C VAL A 88 -8.58 7.04 2.88
N LEU A 89 -8.98 8.32 2.99
CA LEU A 89 -8.56 9.16 4.11
C LEU A 89 -9.20 8.75 5.45
N ASP A 90 -10.42 8.22 5.43
CA ASP A 90 -11.07 7.64 6.61
C ASP A 90 -10.27 6.45 7.16
N LEU A 91 -9.86 5.54 6.27
CA LEU A 91 -9.02 4.41 6.63
C LEU A 91 -7.63 4.88 7.09
N ALA A 92 -7.01 5.81 6.35
CA ALA A 92 -5.71 6.38 6.71
C ALA A 92 -5.75 6.99 8.12
N ARG A 93 -6.82 7.68 8.50
CA ARG A 93 -6.98 8.26 9.85
C ARG A 93 -7.06 7.20 10.93
N ARG A 94 -7.80 6.12 10.66
CA ARG A 94 -7.92 4.99 11.58
C ARG A 94 -6.56 4.34 11.83
N VAL A 95 -5.78 4.10 10.77
CA VAL A 95 -4.44 3.49 10.86
C VAL A 95 -3.44 4.45 11.51
N HIS A 96 -3.47 5.74 11.14
CA HIS A 96 -2.65 6.78 11.76
C HIS A 96 -2.84 6.83 13.28
N ALA A 97 -4.09 6.88 13.74
CA ALA A 97 -4.42 6.87 15.17
C ALA A 97 -3.97 5.58 15.87
N ALA A 98 -4.24 4.41 15.27
CA ALA A 98 -3.88 3.12 15.85
C ALA A 98 -2.37 2.90 15.94
N THR A 99 -1.59 3.55 15.08
CA THR A 99 -0.13 3.41 14.99
C THR A 99 0.62 4.57 15.65
N ALA A 100 -0.10 5.46 16.37
CA ALA A 100 0.46 6.66 16.99
C ALA A 100 1.28 7.52 16.02
N GLY A 101 0.84 7.60 14.77
CA GLY A 101 1.49 8.40 13.74
C GLY A 101 2.66 7.75 13.02
N ALA A 102 2.92 6.45 13.22
CA ALA A 102 3.90 5.73 12.40
C ALA A 102 3.43 5.57 10.94
N PHE A 103 2.12 5.38 10.72
CA PHE A 103 1.51 5.64 9.42
C PHE A 103 1.06 7.09 9.34
N ASP A 104 1.63 7.87 8.43
CA ASP A 104 1.20 9.26 8.21
C ASP A 104 1.20 9.57 6.71
N PRO A 105 0.03 9.86 6.09
CA PRO A 105 -0.03 10.18 4.66
C PRO A 105 0.59 11.54 4.33
N THR A 106 0.97 12.38 5.31
CA THR A 106 1.56 13.70 5.09
C THR A 106 3.09 13.69 4.93
N VAL A 107 3.72 12.53 4.78
CA VAL A 107 5.20 12.39 4.62
C VAL A 107 5.74 12.86 3.26
N GLN A 108 4.90 13.34 2.34
CA GLN A 108 5.33 13.77 1.01
C GLN A 108 6.41 14.89 1.01
N PRO A 109 6.47 15.82 1.97
CA PRO A 109 7.57 16.78 2.07
C PRO A 109 8.95 16.12 2.27
N LEU A 110 9.04 14.97 2.97
CA LEU A 110 10.29 14.20 3.09
C LEU A 110 10.72 13.68 1.72
N TRP A 111 9.77 13.14 0.96
CA TRP A 111 10.00 12.68 -0.40
C TRP A 111 10.50 13.78 -1.34
N GLN A 112 9.86 14.95 -1.29
CA GLN A 112 10.27 16.11 -2.07
C GLN A 112 11.69 16.56 -1.71
N ALA A 113 12.04 16.60 -0.42
CA ALA A 113 13.38 16.95 0.03
C ALA A 113 14.44 15.95 -0.48
N LEU A 114 14.15 14.64 -0.43
CA LEU A 114 15.04 13.61 -0.98
C LEU A 114 15.22 13.76 -2.49
N ALA A 115 14.14 14.00 -3.24
CA ALA A 115 14.19 14.17 -4.70
C ALA A 115 14.97 15.42 -5.14
N GLU A 116 15.02 16.44 -4.29
CA GLU A 116 15.79 17.67 -4.50
C GLU A 116 17.24 17.56 -4.03
N GLY A 117 17.68 16.40 -3.52
CA GLY A 117 19.03 16.21 -2.97
C GLY A 117 19.23 16.88 -1.61
N ARG A 118 18.15 17.26 -0.93
CA ARG A 118 18.14 17.83 0.43
C ARG A 118 17.87 16.75 1.48
N ALA A 119 18.48 15.57 1.30
CA ALA A 119 18.42 14.48 2.27
C ALA A 119 18.91 14.99 3.64
N GLY A 120 18.11 14.80 4.69
CA GLY A 120 18.40 15.29 6.04
C GLY A 120 17.86 16.70 6.36
N ALA A 121 17.21 17.39 5.41
CA ALA A 121 16.49 18.61 5.74
C ALA A 121 15.30 18.30 6.65
N ASP A 122 15.12 19.09 7.72
CA ASP A 122 14.06 18.85 8.70
C ASP A 122 12.68 19.24 8.14
N MET A 123 11.96 18.26 7.60
CA MET A 123 10.61 18.42 7.09
C MET A 123 9.54 18.06 8.14
N ARG A 124 9.92 17.63 9.35
CA ARG A 124 8.97 17.24 10.41
C ARG A 124 7.92 18.32 10.73
N PRO A 125 8.25 19.64 10.70
CA PRO A 125 7.23 20.68 10.88
C PRO A 125 6.12 20.70 9.82
N LYS A 126 6.29 20.01 8.69
CA LYS A 126 5.33 19.89 7.59
C LYS A 126 4.61 18.54 7.56
N ILE A 127 4.76 17.74 8.62
CA ILE A 127 4.20 16.41 8.77
C ILE A 127 3.30 16.43 10.01
N GLY A 128 2.20 15.68 9.96
CA GLY A 128 1.22 15.57 11.01
C GLY A 128 -0.18 15.53 10.39
N PHE A 129 -0.74 14.33 10.26
CA PHE A 129 -2.06 14.14 9.68
C PHE A 129 -3.18 14.77 10.54
N GLU A 130 -2.94 14.96 11.83
CA GLU A 130 -3.81 15.71 12.74
C GLU A 130 -4.01 17.18 12.36
N HIS A 131 -3.11 17.75 11.55
CA HIS A 131 -3.22 19.11 11.04
C HIS A 131 -4.03 19.21 9.73
N VAL A 132 -4.45 18.09 9.16
CA VAL A 132 -5.27 18.06 7.94
C VAL A 132 -6.75 18.12 8.31
N GLU A 133 -7.44 19.17 7.86
CA GLU A 133 -8.88 19.29 8.04
C GLU A 133 -9.60 18.49 6.94
N ILE A 134 -10.50 17.58 7.32
CA ILE A 134 -11.25 16.74 6.37
C ILE A 134 -12.74 16.89 6.67
N ASN A 135 -13.41 17.77 5.94
CA ASN A 135 -14.85 18.02 6.06
C ASN A 135 -15.52 17.92 4.66
N SER A 136 -16.34 18.90 4.29
CA SER A 136 -16.83 19.06 2.92
C SER A 136 -15.69 19.29 1.92
N GLU A 137 -14.61 19.93 2.40
CA GLU A 137 -13.34 20.17 1.73
C GLU A 137 -12.19 19.57 2.55
N ILE A 138 -11.10 19.13 1.90
CA ILE A 138 -9.83 18.83 2.55
C ILE A 138 -8.98 20.10 2.55
N ARG A 139 -8.37 20.45 3.68
CA ARG A 139 -7.41 21.56 3.77
C ARG A 139 -6.11 21.08 4.41
N LEU A 140 -5.01 21.28 3.69
CA LEU A 140 -3.66 20.99 4.13
C LEU A 140 -3.11 22.16 4.95
N GLY A 141 -2.36 21.85 6.00
CA GLY A 141 -1.58 22.83 6.75
C GLY A 141 -0.43 23.43 5.91
N ALA A 142 0.18 24.49 6.43
CA ALA A 142 1.21 25.23 5.72
C ALA A 142 2.41 24.34 5.34
N GLY A 143 2.65 24.19 4.03
CA GLY A 143 3.74 23.39 3.50
C GLY A 143 3.56 21.87 3.59
N GLN A 144 2.40 21.38 4.08
CA GLN A 144 2.08 19.97 4.03
C GLN A 144 1.81 19.53 2.58
N ALA A 145 2.08 18.26 2.31
CA ALA A 145 1.67 17.57 1.11
C ALA A 145 1.38 16.12 1.49
N MET A 146 0.47 15.46 0.78
CA MET A 146 0.09 14.07 1.02
C MET A 146 0.62 13.11 -0.03
N THR A 147 0.87 11.89 0.41
CA THR A 147 1.08 10.69 -0.40
C THR A 147 0.20 9.57 0.13
N LEU A 148 -0.34 8.77 -0.77
CA LEU A 148 -1.19 7.64 -0.45
C LEU A 148 -0.58 6.32 -0.95
N ASN A 149 0.73 6.31 -1.18
CA ASN A 149 1.44 5.16 -1.74
C ASN A 149 1.39 3.93 -0.81
N GLY A 150 1.35 4.11 0.52
CA GLY A 150 1.28 3.00 1.48
C GLY A 150 -0.15 2.56 1.83
N ILE A 151 -1.11 2.75 0.94
CA ILE A 151 -2.51 2.33 1.15
C ILE A 151 -3.23 2.06 -0.18
N ILE A 152 -2.76 2.69 -1.27
CA ILE A 152 -3.53 2.72 -2.51
C ILE A 152 -3.51 1.41 -3.28
N GLN A 153 -2.44 0.62 -3.19
CA GLN A 153 -2.39 -0.69 -3.85
C GLN A 153 -3.35 -1.65 -3.16
N GLY A 154 -3.38 -1.64 -1.83
CA GLY A 154 -4.39 -2.38 -1.06
C GLY A 154 -5.82 -1.92 -1.36
N TYR A 155 -6.07 -0.61 -1.43
CA TYR A 155 -7.39 -0.09 -1.82
C TYR A 155 -7.79 -0.53 -3.23
N ALA A 156 -6.87 -0.51 -4.20
CA ALA A 156 -7.13 -1.01 -5.54
C ALA A 156 -7.48 -2.51 -5.54
N ALA A 157 -6.73 -3.33 -4.79
CA ALA A 157 -7.03 -4.75 -4.64
C ALA A 157 -8.45 -4.98 -4.07
N ASP A 158 -8.84 -4.22 -3.05
CA ASP A 158 -10.17 -4.28 -2.45
C ASP A 158 -11.28 -3.89 -3.43
N ARG A 159 -11.09 -2.81 -4.20
CA ARG A 159 -12.06 -2.34 -5.22
C ARG A 159 -12.24 -3.36 -6.35
N ILE A 160 -11.14 -3.91 -6.85
CA ILE A 160 -11.17 -4.93 -7.91
C ILE A 160 -11.78 -6.23 -7.39
N ARG A 161 -11.47 -6.65 -6.16
CA ARG A 161 -12.12 -7.79 -5.51
C ARG A 161 -13.63 -7.60 -5.44
N ALA A 162 -14.10 -6.44 -4.97
CA ALA A 162 -15.53 -6.14 -4.89
C ALA A 162 -16.23 -6.17 -6.26
N LEU A 163 -15.59 -5.60 -7.30
CA LEU A 163 -16.08 -5.67 -8.68
C LEU A 163 -16.26 -7.12 -9.14
N LEU A 164 -15.25 -7.97 -8.93
CA LEU A 164 -15.28 -9.36 -9.40
C LEU A 164 -16.32 -10.20 -8.65
N ILE A 165 -16.48 -9.99 -7.34
CA ILE A 165 -17.58 -10.60 -6.56
C ILE A 165 -18.94 -10.21 -7.17
N ALA A 166 -19.14 -8.92 -7.45
CA ALA A 166 -20.39 -8.41 -8.04
C ALA A 166 -20.67 -8.98 -9.46
N ARG A 167 -19.63 -9.45 -10.16
CA ARG A 167 -19.73 -10.12 -11.47
C ARG A 167 -19.85 -11.65 -11.37
N GLY A 168 -19.89 -12.19 -10.16
CA GLY A 168 -20.11 -13.60 -9.89
C GLY A 168 -18.86 -14.48 -9.96
N TYR A 169 -17.66 -13.89 -9.98
CA TYR A 169 -16.42 -14.65 -9.84
C TYR A 169 -16.32 -15.19 -8.39
N ARG A 170 -15.84 -16.43 -8.24
CA ARG A 170 -15.84 -17.15 -6.95
C ARG A 170 -14.50 -17.76 -6.53
N ASP A 171 -13.55 -17.87 -7.43
CA ASP A 171 -12.22 -18.42 -7.15
C ASP A 171 -11.17 -17.58 -7.88
N VAL A 172 -10.75 -16.49 -7.24
CA VAL A 172 -9.87 -15.47 -7.82
C VAL A 172 -8.86 -14.96 -6.79
N LEU A 173 -7.61 -14.79 -7.24
CA LEU A 173 -6.60 -14.02 -6.53
C LEU A 173 -6.33 -12.72 -7.29
N VAL A 174 -6.66 -11.60 -6.65
CA VAL A 174 -6.35 -10.25 -7.12
C VAL A 174 -4.96 -9.86 -6.62
N ASP A 175 -4.13 -9.32 -7.49
CA ASP A 175 -2.79 -8.82 -7.22
C ASP A 175 -2.63 -7.41 -7.80
N MET A 176 -2.72 -6.38 -6.95
CA MET A 176 -2.52 -4.98 -7.35
C MET A 176 -1.20 -4.41 -6.82
N GLY A 177 -0.21 -5.28 -6.57
CA GLY A 177 0.91 -5.03 -5.67
C GLY A 177 0.65 -5.63 -4.29
N GLU A 178 -0.62 -5.60 -3.85
CA GLU A 178 -1.09 -6.31 -2.66
C GLU A 178 -2.21 -7.29 -3.04
N PHE A 179 -2.38 -8.35 -2.23
CA PHE A 179 -3.20 -9.49 -2.58
C PHE A 179 -4.54 -9.51 -1.87
N ALA A 180 -5.60 -9.87 -2.60
CA ALA A 180 -6.93 -10.10 -2.04
C ALA A 180 -7.59 -11.34 -2.69
N ALA A 181 -8.10 -12.25 -1.87
CA ALA A 181 -8.69 -13.51 -2.32
C ALA A 181 -10.21 -13.47 -2.36
N ILE A 182 -10.76 -14.16 -3.36
CA ILE A 182 -12.15 -14.62 -3.48
C ILE A 182 -12.07 -16.14 -3.59
N GLY A 183 -12.66 -16.89 -2.66
CA GLY A 183 -12.54 -18.35 -2.64
C GLY A 183 -11.16 -18.85 -2.19
N GLY A 184 -10.53 -19.71 -2.99
CA GLY A 184 -9.26 -20.36 -2.66
C GLY A 184 -9.38 -21.80 -2.15
N PRO A 185 -8.31 -22.36 -1.56
CA PRO A 185 -7.12 -21.66 -1.05
C PRO A 185 -6.13 -21.19 -2.14
N PHE A 186 -5.46 -20.08 -1.86
CA PHE A 186 -4.31 -19.57 -2.62
C PHE A 186 -3.06 -19.59 -1.75
N THR A 187 -1.97 -20.16 -2.27
CA THR A 187 -0.69 -20.21 -1.56
C THR A 187 0.24 -19.13 -2.10
N LEU A 188 0.71 -18.24 -1.21
CA LEU A 188 1.63 -17.15 -1.51
C LEU A 188 2.97 -17.42 -0.83
N GLY A 189 4.07 -17.03 -1.47
CA GLY A 189 5.41 -17.13 -0.86
C GLY A 189 5.77 -15.83 -0.13
N VAL A 190 6.17 -15.91 1.13
CA VAL A 190 6.70 -14.75 1.86
C VAL A 190 8.18 -14.64 1.52
N ALA A 191 8.59 -13.53 0.92
CA ALA A 191 9.98 -13.28 0.60
C ALA A 191 10.46 -11.94 1.15
N ASP A 192 11.74 -11.91 1.48
CA ASP A 192 12.49 -10.71 1.84
C ASP A 192 13.47 -10.35 0.71
N PRO A 193 13.69 -9.06 0.39
CA PRO A 193 14.59 -8.66 -0.70
C PRO A 193 16.04 -9.15 -0.55
N VAL A 194 16.49 -9.40 0.68
CA VAL A 194 17.85 -9.85 0.99
C VAL A 194 17.88 -11.34 1.31
N ALA A 195 16.98 -11.81 2.18
CA ALA A 195 16.98 -13.21 2.65
C ALA A 195 16.28 -14.19 1.68
N GLY A 196 15.57 -13.70 0.66
CA GLY A 196 14.89 -14.54 -0.33
C GLY A 196 13.58 -15.11 0.19
N LEU A 197 13.18 -16.29 -0.30
CA LEU A 197 11.92 -16.94 0.10
C LEU A 197 12.06 -17.55 1.51
N LEU A 198 11.24 -17.07 2.45
CA LEU A 198 11.30 -17.42 3.87
C LEU A 198 10.16 -18.33 4.31
N GLY A 199 9.01 -18.26 3.63
CA GLY A 199 7.83 -19.01 4.05
C GLY A 199 6.73 -19.03 3.02
N ARG A 200 5.57 -19.56 3.43
CA ARG A 200 4.34 -19.55 2.64
C ARG A 200 3.15 -19.18 3.51
N LEU A 201 2.22 -18.43 2.94
CA LEU A 201 0.93 -18.10 3.52
C LEU A 201 -0.19 -18.70 2.67
N VAL A 202 -1.32 -18.99 3.29
CA VAL A 202 -2.50 -19.52 2.61
C VAL A 202 -3.66 -18.56 2.80
N LEU A 203 -4.03 -17.86 1.72
CA LEU A 203 -5.22 -17.04 1.70
C LEU A 203 -6.45 -17.88 1.37
N ARG A 204 -7.51 -17.63 2.12
CA ARG A 204 -8.87 -18.15 1.94
C ARG A 204 -9.83 -17.02 1.63
N ASP A 205 -11.09 -17.38 1.45
CA ASP A 205 -12.13 -16.44 1.03
C ASP A 205 -12.22 -15.24 1.97
N GLY A 206 -12.28 -14.04 1.38
CA GLY A 206 -12.34 -12.78 2.10
C GLY A 206 -11.01 -12.32 2.73
N GLN A 207 -9.95 -13.12 2.70
CA GLN A 207 -8.64 -12.73 3.23
C GLN A 207 -7.84 -11.90 2.21
N ALA A 208 -6.99 -11.03 2.74
CA ALA A 208 -6.06 -10.21 2.01
C ALA A 208 -4.72 -10.17 2.77
N VAL A 209 -3.64 -9.92 2.03
CA VAL A 209 -2.31 -9.73 2.60
C VAL A 209 -1.60 -8.58 1.91
N ALA A 210 -0.85 -7.82 2.70
CA ALA A 210 0.09 -6.83 2.17
C ALA A 210 1.48 -6.98 2.78
N THR A 211 2.51 -6.59 2.04
CA THR A 211 3.91 -6.71 2.49
C THR A 211 4.72 -5.45 2.21
N SER A 212 5.33 -4.90 3.26
CA SER A 212 6.21 -3.74 3.16
C SER A 212 7.65 -4.15 3.49
N SER A 213 8.56 -3.88 2.55
CA SER A 213 9.99 -4.20 2.68
C SER A 213 10.85 -2.97 2.39
N PRO A 214 11.27 -2.20 3.41
CA PRO A 214 12.11 -1.00 3.27
C PRO A 214 13.28 -1.11 2.28
N GLY A 215 13.90 -2.29 2.16
CA GLY A 215 15.04 -2.57 1.29
C GLY A 215 14.71 -2.95 -0.17
N ALA A 216 13.44 -3.11 -0.54
CA ALA A 216 13.04 -3.51 -1.89
C ALA A 216 13.37 -2.44 -2.96
N LEU A 217 13.51 -1.17 -2.54
CA LEU A 217 14.00 -0.08 -3.36
C LEU A 217 15.04 0.73 -2.57
N ALA A 218 16.30 0.67 -3.00
CA ALA A 218 17.37 1.48 -2.43
C ALA A 218 17.34 2.90 -3.02
N LEU A 219 17.19 3.90 -2.16
CA LEU A 219 17.24 5.31 -2.55
C LEU A 219 18.51 5.99 -2.03
N PRO A 220 19.03 7.00 -2.74
CA PRO A 220 19.99 7.95 -2.19
C PRO A 220 19.45 8.55 -0.87
N GLY A 221 20.04 8.13 0.26
CA GLY A 221 19.64 8.57 1.60
C GLY A 221 18.84 7.56 2.43
N GLY A 222 18.55 6.35 1.92
CA GLY A 222 17.98 5.25 2.73
C GLY A 222 16.83 4.50 2.07
N SER A 223 15.82 4.17 2.88
CA SER A 223 14.64 3.41 2.46
C SER A 223 13.60 4.27 1.75
N HIS A 224 12.73 3.63 0.96
CA HIS A 224 11.49 4.24 0.46
C HIS A 224 10.36 4.30 1.50
N ILE A 225 10.52 3.73 2.69
CA ILE A 225 9.56 3.92 3.78
C ILE A 225 10.19 4.92 4.75
N LEU A 226 9.62 6.12 4.79
CA LEU A 226 10.14 7.26 5.54
C LEU A 226 9.37 7.41 6.84
N GLY A 227 10.08 7.31 7.97
CA GLY A 227 9.51 7.55 9.29
C GLY A 227 9.01 8.98 9.43
N PRO A 228 7.72 9.22 9.72
CA PRO A 228 7.17 10.58 9.84
C PRO A 228 7.86 11.41 10.94
N GLN A 229 8.37 10.77 11.99
CA GLN A 229 9.15 11.39 13.08
C GLN A 229 10.67 11.26 12.90
N GLY A 230 11.12 10.74 11.75
CA GLY A 230 12.53 10.49 11.43
C GLY A 230 13.06 9.14 11.93
N GLN A 231 12.18 8.24 12.40
CA GLN A 231 12.57 6.90 12.83
C GLN A 231 13.02 6.03 11.64
N PRO A 232 14.09 5.25 11.78
CA PRO A 232 14.47 4.27 10.78
C PRO A 232 13.55 3.03 10.84
N PRO A 233 13.49 2.24 9.76
CA PRO A 233 12.86 0.93 9.82
C PRO A 233 13.54 0.01 10.85
N LEU A 234 12.73 -0.72 11.61
CA LEU A 234 13.14 -1.71 12.60
C LEU A 234 13.05 -3.15 12.08
N TRP A 235 12.39 -3.35 10.93
CA TRP A 235 12.20 -4.65 10.28
C TRP A 235 12.64 -4.59 8.81
N SER A 236 13.18 -5.70 8.31
CA SER A 236 13.54 -5.84 6.89
C SER A 236 12.30 -5.99 6.01
N THR A 237 11.33 -6.78 6.50
CA THR A 237 10.05 -7.02 5.85
C THR A 237 8.96 -7.23 6.91
N VAL A 238 7.77 -6.66 6.69
CA VAL A 238 6.57 -6.96 7.48
C VAL A 238 5.44 -7.36 6.54
N THR A 239 4.82 -8.49 6.82
CA THR A 239 3.65 -9.01 6.11
C THR A 239 2.44 -9.00 7.02
N VAL A 240 1.33 -8.42 6.58
CA VAL A 240 0.10 -8.27 7.37
C VAL A 240 -1.05 -8.96 6.66
N GLU A 241 -1.76 -9.84 7.38
CA GLU A 241 -3.01 -10.46 6.92
C GLU A 241 -4.23 -9.79 7.55
N ALA A 242 -5.22 -9.44 6.71
CA ALA A 242 -6.44 -8.77 7.13
C ALA A 242 -7.63 -9.12 6.22
N SER A 243 -8.83 -8.65 6.55
CA SER A 243 -10.01 -8.75 5.67
C SER A 243 -10.02 -7.71 4.54
N SER A 244 -9.16 -6.68 4.63
CA SER A 244 -9.00 -5.59 3.66
C SER A 244 -7.53 -5.46 3.30
N ALA A 245 -7.24 -5.48 2.00
CA ALA A 245 -5.88 -5.25 1.51
C ALA A 245 -5.42 -3.83 1.82
N ALA A 246 -6.31 -2.83 1.74
CA ALA A 246 -5.99 -1.44 2.10
C ALA A 246 -5.56 -1.29 3.56
N LEU A 247 -6.24 -2.00 4.47
CA LEU A 247 -5.89 -2.00 5.88
C LEU A 247 -4.53 -2.70 6.12
N ALA A 248 -4.30 -3.82 5.44
CA ALA A 248 -3.02 -4.54 5.53
C ALA A 248 -1.86 -3.67 5.02
N ASP A 249 -2.01 -3.00 3.88
CA ASP A 249 -1.00 -2.15 3.23
C ASP A 249 -0.57 -0.97 4.11
N ALA A 250 -1.55 -0.25 4.65
CA ALA A 250 -1.30 0.84 5.59
C ALA A 250 -0.66 0.35 6.89
N ALA A 251 -1.10 -0.80 7.41
CA ALA A 251 -0.53 -1.38 8.62
C ALA A 251 0.92 -1.85 8.41
N SER A 252 1.21 -2.59 7.33
CA SER A 252 2.58 -3.06 7.05
C SER A 252 3.55 -1.90 6.85
N THR A 253 3.10 -0.83 6.18
CA THR A 253 3.88 0.41 6.00
C THR A 253 4.24 1.06 7.34
N ALA A 254 3.31 1.06 8.30
CA ALA A 254 3.57 1.57 9.65
C ALA A 254 4.49 0.63 10.45
N PHE A 255 4.21 -0.66 10.39
CA PHE A 255 4.78 -1.67 11.28
C PHE A 255 6.27 -1.87 11.06
N VAL A 256 6.77 -1.66 9.83
CA VAL A 256 8.23 -1.66 9.58
C VAL A 256 8.96 -0.61 10.42
N LEU A 257 8.29 0.42 10.94
CA LEU A 257 8.86 1.49 11.77
C LEU A 257 8.63 1.29 13.28
N MET A 258 7.97 0.22 13.69
CA MET A 258 7.43 0.06 15.05
C MET A 258 8.07 -1.13 15.78
N ASP A 259 8.22 -1.01 17.09
CA ASP A 259 8.65 -2.15 17.92
C ASP A 259 7.53 -3.21 18.04
N ARG A 260 7.89 -4.45 18.41
CA ARG A 260 6.94 -5.57 18.51
C ARG A 260 5.73 -5.25 19.42
N ASN A 261 5.94 -4.57 20.54
CA ASN A 261 4.86 -4.26 21.48
C ASN A 261 3.87 -3.26 20.90
N ALA A 262 4.37 -2.24 20.19
CA ALA A 262 3.56 -1.28 19.47
C ALA A 262 2.76 -1.95 18.35
N ILE A 263 3.41 -2.80 17.55
CA ILE A 263 2.73 -3.59 16.50
C ILE A 263 1.59 -4.42 17.10
N ALA A 264 1.83 -5.14 18.20
CA ALA A 264 0.80 -5.99 18.83
C ALA A 264 -0.43 -5.19 19.29
N ARG A 265 -0.23 -4.01 19.87
CA ARG A 265 -1.34 -3.12 20.28
C ARG A 265 -2.11 -2.60 19.07
N SER A 266 -1.42 -2.16 18.03
CA SER A 266 -2.04 -1.63 16.81
C SER A 266 -2.77 -2.72 16.04
N ALA A 267 -2.19 -3.91 15.91
CA ALA A 267 -2.80 -5.06 15.24
C ALA A 267 -4.13 -5.45 15.91
N LYS A 268 -4.17 -5.50 17.24
CA LYS A 268 -5.40 -5.72 18.01
C LYS A 268 -6.43 -4.61 17.78
N THR A 269 -6.01 -3.35 17.77
CA THR A 269 -6.90 -2.18 17.58
C THR A 269 -7.50 -2.15 16.17
N LEU A 270 -6.72 -2.56 15.18
CA LEU A 270 -7.12 -2.60 13.78
C LEU A 270 -7.91 -3.86 13.42
N GLY A 271 -7.83 -4.92 14.23
CA GLY A 271 -8.50 -6.20 13.98
C GLY A 271 -7.79 -7.01 12.89
N LEU A 272 -6.46 -6.97 12.86
CA LEU A 272 -5.64 -7.73 11.92
C LEU A 272 -5.65 -9.23 12.30
N SER A 273 -5.58 -10.10 11.30
CA SER A 273 -5.64 -11.55 11.51
C SER A 273 -4.30 -12.11 11.95
N GLU A 274 -3.24 -11.77 11.23
CA GLU A 274 -1.87 -12.23 11.51
C GLU A 274 -0.86 -11.18 11.03
N VAL A 275 0.30 -11.12 11.69
CA VAL A 275 1.41 -10.25 11.31
C VAL A 275 2.68 -11.09 11.37
N HIS A 276 3.44 -11.11 10.29
CA HIS A 276 4.73 -11.79 10.20
C HIS A 276 5.84 -10.75 10.06
N LEU A 277 6.92 -10.98 10.79
CA LEU A 277 8.05 -10.08 10.88
C LEU A 277 9.32 -10.78 10.38
N VAL A 278 10.11 -10.04 9.60
CA VAL A 278 11.47 -10.43 9.19
C VAL A 278 12.42 -9.36 9.69
N ASP A 279 13.38 -9.74 10.53
CA ASP A 279 14.46 -8.84 10.94
C ASP A 279 15.58 -8.75 9.88
N PHE A 280 16.57 -7.89 10.11
CA PHE A 280 17.68 -7.71 9.16
C PHE A 280 18.67 -8.88 9.12
N GLU A 281 18.57 -9.86 10.02
CA GLU A 281 19.33 -11.11 9.96
C GLU A 281 18.59 -12.20 9.16
N GLY A 282 17.35 -11.92 8.73
CA GLY A 282 16.49 -12.86 8.02
C GLY A 282 15.69 -13.79 8.92
N ASN A 283 15.63 -13.52 10.23
CA ASN A 283 14.79 -14.31 11.13
C ASN A 283 13.32 -13.99 10.85
N TYR A 284 12.58 -15.00 10.42
CA TYR A 284 11.16 -14.92 10.06
C TYR A 284 10.28 -15.57 11.14
N GLY A 285 9.22 -14.89 11.54
CA GLY A 285 8.20 -15.49 12.41
C GLY A 285 6.99 -14.60 12.62
N PRO A 286 5.91 -15.15 13.19
CA PRO A 286 4.76 -14.37 13.59
C PRO A 286 5.11 -13.38 14.70
N LEU A 287 4.28 -12.36 14.85
CA LEU A 287 4.36 -11.36 15.91
C LEU A 287 4.27 -11.97 17.31
#